data_AF-A0A937T2G8-F1
#
_entry.id   AF-A0A937T2G8-F1
#
_cell.length_a   1.000
_cell.length_b   1.000
_cell.length_c   1.000
_cell.angle_alpha   90.00
_cell.angle_beta   90.00
_cell.angle_gamma   90.00
#
_symmetry.space_group_name_H-M   'P 1'
#
loop_
_entity.id
_entity.type
_entity.pdbx_description
1 polymer ?
#
loop_
_entity_poly.entity_id
_entity_poly.type
_entity_poly.pdbx_seq_one_letter_code
_entity_poly.pdbx_strand_id
1 'polypeptide(L)' 'FEITLKGECMTVVVNGQQVISAARLPDLPAKGPIGLQHHGDSVQFRNLWIKELD' A
#
# COMPACT_ATOMS: atom_id res chain seq x y z
N PHE A 1 1.95 -5.42 -6.91
CA PHE A 1 1.13 -4.56 -6.03
C PHE A 1 1.55 -3.14 -6.26
N GLU A 2 0.59 -2.25 -6.51
CA GLU A 2 0.79 -0.81 -6.45
C GLU A 2 -0.23 -0.28 -5.44
N ILE A 3 0.25 0.42 -4.42
CA ILE A 3 -0.57 0.96 -3.35
C ILE A 3 -0.34 2.46 -3.34
N THR A 4 -1.42 3.22 -3.46
CA THR A 4 -1.40 4.68 -3.40
C THR A 4 -2.17 5.14 -2.18
N LEU A 5 -1.50 5.88 -1.30
CA LEU A 5 -2.12 6.59 -0.18
C LEU A 5 -2.12 8.08 -0.48
N LYS A 6 -3.30 8.70 -0.51
CA LYS A 6 -3.46 10.15 -0.62
C LYS A 6 -4.41 10.64 0.46
N GLY A 7 -3.87 11.40 1.42
CA GLY A 7 -4.58 11.68 2.67
C GLY A 7 -4.94 10.38 3.39
N GLU A 8 -6.23 10.20 3.71
CA GLU A 8 -6.77 8.99 4.36
C GLU A 8 -7.31 7.95 3.36
N CYS A 9 -7.12 8.14 2.05
CA CYS A 9 -7.67 7.26 1.02
C CYS A 9 -6.61 6.35 0.41
N MET A 10 -6.91 5.04 0.35
CA MET A 10 -6.07 4.01 -0.23
C MET A 10 -6.65 3.47 -1.54
N THR A 11 -5.81 3.35 -2.56
CA THR A 11 -6.11 2.62 -3.81
C THR A 11 -5.10 1.49 -3.97
N VAL A 12 -5.56 0.32 -4.41
CA VAL A 12 -4.71 -0.87 -4.62
C VAL A 12 -4.92 -1.44 -6.01
N VAL A 13 -3.82 -1.66 -6.72
CA VAL A 13 -3.75 -2.32 -8.02
C VAL A 13 -2.94 -3.61 -7.90
N VAL A 14 -3.51 -4.71 -8.38
CA VAL A 14 -2.87 -6.03 -8.44
C VAL A 14 -2.82 -6.45 -9.89
N ASN A 15 -1.61 -6.71 -10.41
CA ASN A 15 -1.39 -7.13 -11.80
C ASN A 15 -2.06 -6.21 -12.84
N GLY A 16 -2.01 -4.88 -12.63
CA GLY A 16 -2.61 -3.89 -13.52
C GLY A 16 -4.13 -3.69 -13.35
N GLN A 17 -4.79 -4.48 -12.50
CA GLN A 17 -6.21 -4.34 -12.22
C GLN A 17 -6.43 -3.65 -10.87
N GLN A 18 -7.23 -2.57 -10.88
CA GLN A 18 -7.66 -1.91 -9.64
C GLN A 18 -8.65 -2.82 -8.90
N VAL A 19 -8.29 -3.18 -7.67
CA VAL A 19 -9.10 -4.06 -6.80
C VAL A 19 -9.68 -3.32 -5.61
N ILE A 20 -9.07 -2.20 -5.20
CA ILE A 20 -9.59 -1.29 -4.17
C ILE A 20 -9.55 0.13 -4.73
N SER A 21 -10.67 0.85 -4.64
CA SER A 21 -10.83 2.21 -5.15
C SER A 21 -11.04 3.19 -4.00
N ALA A 22 -10.06 4.06 -3.72
CA ALA A 22 -10.15 5.16 -2.75
C ALA A 22 -10.83 4.80 -1.41
N ALA A 23 -10.49 3.63 -0.85
CA ALA A 23 -11.01 3.20 0.43
C ALA A 23 -10.52 4.12 1.56
N ARG A 24 -11.43 4.64 2.36
CA ARG A 24 -11.11 5.49 3.50
C ARG A 24 -10.54 4.66 4.65
N LEU A 25 -9.42 5.11 5.21
CA LEU A 25 -8.76 4.55 6.39
C LEU A 25 -8.88 5.57 7.54
N PRO A 26 -9.89 5.43 8.42
CA PRO A 26 -10.09 6.36 9.53
C PRO A 26 -8.85 6.42 10.42
N ASP A 27 -8.54 7.62 10.90
CA ASP A 27 -7.46 7.89 11.86
C ASP A 27 -6.06 7.48 11.38
N LEU A 28 -5.87 7.34 10.06
CA LEU A 28 -4.56 7.02 9.49
C LEU A 28 -3.57 8.16 9.76
N PRO A 29 -2.42 7.90 10.40
CA PRO A 29 -1.39 8.91 10.60
C PRO A 29 -0.86 9.44 9.26
N ALA A 30 -0.55 10.74 9.19
CA ALA A 30 -0.05 11.37 7.97
C ALA A 30 1.29 10.78 7.47
N LYS A 31 2.08 10.15 8.35
CA LYS A 31 3.35 9.49 8.01
C LYS A 31 3.66 8.35 8.97
N GLY A 32 4.40 7.35 8.47
CA GLY A 32 4.85 6.19 9.23
C GLY A 32 5.69 5.24 8.37
N PRO A 33 6.28 4.20 8.97
CA PRO A 33 7.05 3.20 8.24
C PRO A 33 6.14 2.29 7.39
N ILE A 34 6.69 1.77 6.28
CA ILE A 34 6.05 0.72 5.48
C ILE A 34 6.52 -0.65 5.99
N GLY A 35 5.58 -1.55 6.28
CA GLY A 35 5.87 -2.90 6.77
C GLY A 35 5.62 -3.97 5.72
N LEU A 36 6.49 -4.98 5.68
CA LEU A 36 6.30 -6.24 4.95
C LEU A 36 6.14 -7.36 5.97
N GLN A 37 5.08 -8.16 5.86
CA GLN A 37 4.74 -9.22 6.82
C GLN A 37 4.67 -10.58 6.13
N HIS A 38 5.06 -11.64 6.86
CA HIS A 38 5.08 -13.02 6.35
C HIS A 38 4.14 -13.98 7.13
N HIS A 39 3.51 -13.51 8.22
CA HIS A 39 2.47 -14.21 9.00
C HIS A 39 2.69 -15.73 9.22
N GLY A 40 3.93 -16.17 9.42
CA GLY A 40 4.28 -17.57 9.72
C GLY A 40 4.66 -18.43 8.51
N ASP A 41 4.38 -17.98 7.29
CA ASP A 41 4.75 -18.67 6.05
C ASP A 41 5.96 -18.02 5.38
N SER A 42 6.59 -18.75 4.46
CA SER A 42 7.69 -18.21 3.65
C SER A 42 7.16 -17.33 2.52
N VAL A 43 7.73 -16.13 2.38
CA VAL A 43 7.40 -15.18 1.31
C VAL A 43 8.65 -14.48 0.80
N GLN A 44 8.66 -14.12 -0.48
CA GLN A 44 9.75 -13.38 -1.11
C GLN A 44 9.21 -12.07 -1.71
N PHE A 45 9.96 -10.98 -1.51
CA PHE A 45 9.67 -9.67 -2.07
C PHE A 45 10.81 -9.24 -2.98
N ARG A 46 10.50 -8.56 -4.08
CA ARG A 46 11.48 -7.96 -4.99
C ARG A 46 10.90 -6.69 -5.60
N ASN A 47 11.77 -5.84 -6.15
CA ASN A 47 11.37 -4.61 -6.86
C ASN A 47 10.47 -3.70 -6.00
N LEU A 48 10.94 -3.36 -4.80
CA LEU A 48 10.26 -2.43 -3.91
C LEU A 48 10.62 -1.00 -4.32
N TRP A 49 9.61 -0.21 -4.67
CA TRP A 49 9.77 1.19 -5.08
C TRP A 49 8.81 2.07 -4.29
N ILE A 50 9.26 3.29 -3.99
CA ILE A 50 8.45 4.30 -3.32
C ILE A 50 8.49 5.56 -4.18
N LYS A 51 7.32 6.15 -4.41
CA LYS A 51 7.18 7.47 -5.01
C LYS A 51 6.44 8.34 -4.00
N GLU A 52 7.08 9.40 -3.53
CA GLU A 52 6.42 10.43 -2.73
C GLU A 52 5.39 11.18 -3.59
N LEU A 53 4.27 11.54 -2.98
CA LEU A 53 3.18 12.28 -3.63
C LEU A 53 3.15 13.69 -3.02
N ASP A 54 2.91 14.68 -3.88
CA ASP A 54 2.74 16.09 -3.49
C ASP A 54 1.43 16.33 -2.72
#